data_AF-A0AAJ8VYI0-F1
#
_entry.id   AF-A0AAJ8VYI0-F1
#
_cell.length_a   1.000
_cell.length_b   1.000
_cell.length_c   1.000
_cell.angle_alpha   90.00
_cell.angle_beta   90.00
_cell.angle_gamma   90.00
#
_symmetry.space_group_name_H-M   'P 1'
#
loop_
_entity.id
_entity.type
_entity.pdbx_description
1 polymer ?
#
loop_
_entity_poly.entity_id
_entity_poly.type
_entity_poly.pdbx_seq_one_letter_code
_entity_poly.pdbx_strand_id
1 'polypeptide(L)'
;MSTENELISKVLLTIDKYKGSLPTFKKAVVDGEYTTLQQPKIFSRLLLWKVCLIVDSFAIAAWAKRLKETRMVYQQLVAREDMAIPWSDLDQDNLYYKPKQLNRKASLGNGSSRSNGQILIKRSSLREAATEDPLSSDINTQGSTTERTDNNDHTTDLELLNVIILDVERLFPGESFYHADSGTIPIKRQLVEVLYVWCKCHPRIGYRQGFHEILGLIHMNLHKESISLDQDNLNSARYSHEEMVILSLYNMRYLCHDLFNIFNKFVFNSGIVSDLYESEALLTKSIDLFNSYLMKVDQFIHYTLTTKLELDSQLWIIRYLRLLLARELGNDFETTSLLWDKLIATQNSNDKAPGMTHFLEVLIFLVIQLLIQQKTELVTSDFSECLSLLLHYPMPNFTSAASRDQYIQVLYHDALKLYEKRNNDLKLFEYGNKLNKKYNPGLKISLGYRNSSDFSECNSARSSVDSLGSTKEHTSNLEDASPRNDRAEKMRFEKMRLEMRLKKKAKSMIQQ
;
A
#
# COMPACT_ATOMS: atom_id res chain seq x y z
N MET A 1 -37.53 -7.93 -2.64
CA MET A 1 -37.37 -7.53 -1.22
C MET A 1 -36.78 -6.12 -1.21
N SER A 2 -37.12 -5.29 -0.24
CA SER A 2 -36.46 -3.99 -0.02
C SER A 2 -34.94 -4.17 0.01
N THR A 3 -34.15 -3.26 -0.57
CA THR A 3 -32.67 -3.32 -0.54
C THR A 3 -32.15 -3.41 0.90
N GLU A 4 -32.86 -2.78 1.85
CA GLU A 4 -32.57 -2.84 3.28
C GLU A 4 -32.73 -4.27 3.86
N ASN A 5 -33.79 -4.98 3.49
CA ASN A 5 -34.06 -6.33 3.99
C ASN A 5 -33.05 -7.35 3.45
N GLU A 6 -32.57 -7.14 2.23
CA GLU A 6 -31.49 -7.95 1.65
C GLU A 6 -30.19 -7.73 2.43
N LEU A 7 -29.82 -6.48 2.74
CA LEU A 7 -28.63 -6.17 3.54
C LEU A 7 -28.72 -6.74 4.96
N ILE A 8 -29.87 -6.61 5.62
CA ILE A 8 -30.10 -7.21 6.93
C ILE A 8 -29.88 -8.72 6.86
N SER A 9 -30.53 -9.38 5.91
CA SER A 9 -30.42 -10.84 5.72
C SER A 9 -28.97 -11.25 5.45
N LYS A 10 -28.26 -10.50 4.62
CA LYS A 10 -26.85 -10.72 4.27
C LYS A 10 -25.93 -10.69 5.48
N VAL A 11 -26.12 -9.71 6.37
CA VAL A 11 -25.34 -9.57 7.59
C VAL A 11 -25.66 -10.68 8.58
N LEU A 12 -26.95 -10.95 8.82
CA LEU A 12 -27.37 -12.01 9.75
C LEU A 12 -26.89 -13.39 9.30
N LEU A 13 -26.98 -13.71 8.00
CA LEU A 13 -26.45 -14.96 7.43
C LEU A 13 -24.92 -15.04 7.54
N THR A 14 -24.22 -13.91 7.43
CA THR A 14 -22.76 -13.87 7.66
C THR A 14 -22.43 -14.21 9.11
N ILE A 15 -23.11 -13.58 10.07
CA ILE A 15 -22.89 -13.82 11.51
C ILE A 15 -23.20 -15.28 11.86
N ASP A 16 -24.31 -15.83 11.36
CA ASP A 16 -24.72 -17.21 11.61
C ASP A 16 -23.70 -18.21 11.05
N LYS A 17 -23.28 -18.03 9.79
CA LYS A 17 -22.29 -18.90 9.14
C LYS A 17 -20.98 -19.00 9.93
N TYR A 18 -20.51 -17.89 10.48
CA TYR A 18 -19.28 -17.85 11.26
C TYR A 18 -19.51 -17.95 12.78
N LYS A 19 -20.72 -18.33 13.20
CA LYS A 19 -21.13 -18.54 14.61
C LYS A 19 -20.80 -17.36 15.52
N GLY A 20 -20.85 -16.13 15.00
CA GLY A 20 -20.45 -14.92 15.72
C GLY A 20 -18.97 -14.82 16.11
N SER A 21 -18.10 -15.70 15.59
CA SER A 21 -16.66 -15.69 15.87
C SER A 21 -15.89 -14.82 14.88
N LEU A 22 -15.42 -13.66 15.33
CA LEU A 22 -14.58 -12.76 14.51
C LEU A 22 -13.26 -13.41 14.05
N PRO A 23 -12.53 -14.18 14.88
CA PRO A 23 -11.33 -14.88 14.42
C PRO A 23 -11.62 -15.90 13.31
N THR A 24 -12.74 -16.62 13.39
CA THR A 24 -13.14 -17.59 12.36
C THR A 24 -13.46 -16.89 11.04
N PHE A 25 -14.13 -15.74 11.10
CA PHE A 25 -14.39 -14.92 9.92
C PHE A 25 -13.13 -14.33 9.30
N LYS A 26 -12.23 -13.75 10.11
CA LYS A 26 -10.93 -13.26 9.65
C LYS A 26 -10.14 -14.37 8.94
N LYS A 27 -10.13 -15.57 9.52
CA LYS A 27 -9.51 -16.75 8.91
C LYS A 27 -10.16 -17.11 7.57
N ALA A 28 -11.49 -17.14 7.48
CA ALA A 28 -12.19 -17.42 6.22
C ALA A 28 -11.90 -16.39 5.11
N VAL A 29 -11.68 -15.12 5.46
CA VAL A 29 -11.24 -14.08 4.51
C VAL A 29 -9.81 -14.35 4.02
N VAL A 30 -8.91 -14.69 4.94
CA VAL A 30 -7.51 -15.04 4.64
C VAL A 30 -7.43 -16.28 3.76
N ASP A 31 -8.23 -17.30 4.04
CA ASP A 31 -8.29 -18.56 3.29
C ASP A 31 -9.02 -18.41 1.93
N GLY A 32 -9.67 -17.26 1.68
CA GLY A 32 -10.35 -16.97 0.43
C GLY A 32 -11.77 -17.53 0.31
N GLU A 33 -12.36 -17.94 1.43
CA GLU A 33 -13.73 -18.47 1.48
C GLU A 33 -14.78 -17.36 1.52
N TYR A 34 -14.42 -16.15 1.94
CA TYR A 34 -15.30 -14.98 1.98
C TYR A 34 -14.94 -13.99 0.86
N THR A 35 -15.33 -14.32 -0.38
CA THR A 35 -15.22 -13.44 -1.55
C THR A 35 -16.55 -13.35 -2.29
N THR A 36 -16.68 -12.39 -3.20
CA THR A 36 -17.86 -12.24 -4.06
C THR A 36 -18.17 -13.53 -4.84
N LEU A 37 -17.14 -14.27 -5.26
CA LEU A 37 -17.31 -15.50 -6.05
C LEU A 37 -17.73 -16.70 -5.20
N GLN A 38 -17.07 -16.91 -4.07
CA GLN A 38 -17.35 -18.07 -3.23
C GLN A 38 -18.67 -17.91 -2.48
N GLN A 39 -19.03 -16.68 -2.11
CA GLN A 39 -20.13 -16.39 -1.19
C GLN A 39 -20.95 -15.16 -1.62
N PRO A 40 -21.48 -15.11 -2.87
CA PRO A 40 -22.16 -13.93 -3.41
C PRO A 40 -23.36 -13.48 -2.58
N LYS A 41 -24.08 -14.42 -1.94
CA LYS A 41 -25.27 -14.14 -1.14
C LYS A 41 -24.98 -13.43 0.18
N ILE A 42 -23.76 -13.58 0.72
CA ILE A 42 -23.40 -13.08 2.05
C ILE A 42 -22.25 -12.06 2.02
N PHE A 43 -21.45 -12.03 0.94
CA PHE A 43 -20.23 -11.24 0.85
C PHE A 43 -20.49 -9.72 0.84
N SER A 44 -20.01 -9.00 1.84
CA SER A 44 -20.06 -7.54 1.94
C SER A 44 -18.69 -7.03 2.37
N ARG A 45 -18.05 -6.22 1.52
CA ARG A 45 -16.74 -5.66 1.84
C ARG A 45 -16.84 -4.54 2.87
N LEU A 46 -17.91 -3.75 2.83
CA LEU A 46 -18.20 -2.73 3.83
C LEU A 46 -18.33 -3.38 5.21
N LEU A 47 -19.03 -4.51 5.31
CA LEU A 47 -19.14 -5.26 6.56
C LEU A 47 -17.77 -5.72 7.03
N LEU A 48 -16.99 -6.36 6.16
CA LEU A 48 -15.64 -6.85 6.48
C LEU A 48 -14.78 -5.73 7.07
N TRP A 49 -14.68 -4.59 6.38
CA TRP A 49 -13.82 -3.50 6.81
C TRP A 49 -14.32 -2.81 8.08
N LYS A 50 -15.64 -2.54 8.19
CA LYS A 50 -16.20 -1.92 9.41
C LYS A 50 -16.10 -2.84 10.62
N VAL A 51 -16.31 -4.15 10.45
CA VAL A 51 -16.15 -5.12 11.53
C VAL A 51 -14.68 -5.25 11.92
N CYS A 52 -13.72 -5.32 10.99
CA CYS A 52 -12.31 -5.45 11.35
C CYS A 52 -11.68 -4.16 11.89
N LEU A 53 -12.10 -2.99 11.42
CA LEU A 53 -11.46 -1.71 11.76
C LEU A 53 -12.25 -0.89 12.78
N ILE A 54 -13.57 -0.79 12.68
CA ILE A 54 -14.35 0.05 13.60
C ILE A 54 -14.81 -0.75 14.82
N VAL A 55 -15.56 -1.83 14.57
CA VAL A 55 -16.38 -2.45 15.62
C VAL A 55 -15.66 -3.59 16.34
N ASP A 56 -14.80 -4.34 15.66
CA ASP A 56 -13.98 -5.44 16.20
C ASP A 56 -14.79 -6.47 17.02
N SER A 57 -16.01 -6.75 16.58
CA SER A 57 -16.92 -7.74 17.21
C SER A 57 -18.06 -8.10 16.26
N PHE A 58 -18.62 -9.30 16.38
CA PHE A 58 -19.90 -9.69 15.74
C PHE A 58 -21.12 -9.55 16.67
N ALA A 59 -20.93 -9.15 17.92
CA ALA A 59 -22.06 -8.91 18.82
C ALA A 59 -22.75 -7.59 18.43
N ILE A 60 -23.91 -7.66 17.78
CA ILE A 60 -24.67 -6.50 17.27
C ILE A 60 -24.93 -5.48 18.40
N ALA A 61 -25.20 -5.93 19.62
CA ALA A 61 -25.37 -5.08 20.79
C ALA A 61 -24.17 -4.15 21.07
N ALA A 62 -22.94 -4.56 20.73
CA ALA A 62 -21.75 -3.75 20.90
C ALA A 62 -21.54 -2.74 19.76
N TRP A 63 -22.17 -2.95 18.60
CA TRP A 63 -21.95 -2.15 17.40
C TRP A 63 -22.47 -0.73 17.57
N ALA A 64 -23.69 -0.58 18.10
CA ALA A 64 -24.32 0.74 18.29
C ALA A 64 -23.44 1.68 19.12
N LYS A 65 -22.88 1.17 20.23
CA LYS A 65 -22.00 1.93 21.12
C LYS A 65 -20.71 2.34 20.39
N ARG A 66 -20.01 1.39 19.77
CA ARG A 66 -18.72 1.67 19.10
C ARG A 66 -18.86 2.59 17.89
N LEU A 67 -19.92 2.42 17.10
CA LEU A 67 -20.24 3.33 15.99
C LEU A 67 -20.53 4.73 16.50
N LYS A 68 -21.31 4.86 17.58
CA LYS A 68 -21.57 6.17 18.18
C LYS A 68 -20.29 6.83 18.67
N GLU A 69 -19.45 6.12 19.42
CA GLU A 69 -18.19 6.64 19.94
C GLU A 69 -17.26 7.12 18.82
N THR A 70 -17.02 6.28 17.80
CA THR A 70 -16.14 6.61 16.68
C THR A 70 -16.67 7.75 15.81
N ARG A 71 -17.98 7.77 15.53
CA ARG A 71 -18.61 8.86 14.75
C ARG A 71 -18.63 10.17 15.52
N MET A 72 -18.79 10.14 16.85
CA MET A 72 -18.72 11.34 17.68
C MET A 72 -17.35 12.03 17.60
N VAL A 73 -16.25 11.27 17.49
CA VAL A 73 -14.91 11.84 17.34
C VAL A 73 -14.85 12.74 16.10
N TYR A 74 -15.20 12.21 14.92
CA TYR A 74 -15.17 13.00 13.69
C TYR A 74 -16.18 14.16 13.72
N GLN A 75 -17.37 13.93 14.27
CA GLN A 75 -18.39 14.97 14.41
C GLN A 75 -17.89 16.15 15.27
N GLN A 76 -17.18 15.87 16.35
CA GLN A 76 -16.60 16.89 17.21
C GLN A 76 -15.46 17.62 16.51
N LEU A 77 -14.62 16.92 15.75
CA LEU A 77 -13.53 17.53 14.98
C LEU A 77 -14.05 18.53 13.95
N VAL A 78 -15.04 18.14 13.14
CA VAL A 78 -15.62 19.01 12.11
C VAL A 78 -16.38 20.21 12.70
N ALA A 79 -16.86 20.11 13.94
CA ALA A 79 -17.56 21.20 14.63
C ALA A 79 -16.61 22.28 15.19
N ARG A 80 -15.30 22.02 15.25
CA ARG A 80 -14.34 22.99 15.78
C ARG A 80 -13.98 24.04 14.73
N GLU A 81 -13.82 25.29 15.17
CA GLU A 81 -13.47 26.41 14.29
C GLU A 81 -12.07 26.28 13.69
N ASP A 82 -11.10 25.74 14.43
CA ASP A 82 -9.72 25.53 13.97
C ASP A 82 -9.58 24.42 12.91
N MET A 83 -10.62 23.60 12.75
CA MET A 83 -10.71 22.52 11.76
C MET A 83 -11.60 22.90 10.58
N ALA A 84 -12.16 24.12 10.58
CA ALA A 84 -13.00 24.59 9.51
C ALA A 84 -12.21 24.69 8.20
N ILE A 85 -12.78 24.14 7.13
CA ILE A 85 -12.13 24.14 5.82
C ILE A 85 -12.40 25.50 5.16
N PRO A 86 -11.35 26.22 4.69
CA PRO A 86 -11.46 27.55 4.11
C PRO A 86 -12.02 27.53 2.67
N TRP A 87 -13.18 26.90 2.46
CA TRP A 87 -13.83 26.79 1.13
C TRP A 87 -14.10 28.14 0.47
N SER A 88 -14.28 29.18 1.27
CA SER A 88 -14.60 30.53 0.81
C SER A 88 -13.39 31.36 0.43
N ASP A 89 -12.20 30.89 0.76
CA ASP A 89 -10.95 31.58 0.46
C ASP A 89 -10.27 30.97 -0.78
N LEU A 90 -10.88 29.93 -1.37
CA LEU A 90 -10.54 29.43 -2.71
C LEU A 90 -10.87 30.45 -3.80
N ASP A 91 -10.21 30.33 -4.95
CA ASP A 91 -10.55 31.11 -6.14
C ASP A 91 -12.01 30.87 -6.57
N GLN A 92 -12.68 31.93 -7.04
CA GLN A 92 -14.09 31.84 -7.44
C GLN A 92 -14.33 30.87 -8.61
N ASP A 93 -13.31 30.65 -9.43
CA ASP A 93 -13.34 29.70 -10.55
C ASP A 93 -13.12 28.24 -10.08
N ASN A 94 -12.77 28.02 -8.81
CA ASN A 94 -12.55 26.69 -8.25
C ASN A 94 -13.87 25.93 -8.05
N LEU A 95 -13.94 24.68 -8.52
CA LEU A 95 -15.11 23.81 -8.43
C LEU A 95 -15.61 23.57 -6.99
N TYR A 96 -14.73 23.74 -6.00
CA TYR A 96 -15.03 23.53 -4.59
C TYR A 96 -15.36 24.81 -3.82
N TYR A 97 -15.30 25.98 -4.48
CA TYR A 97 -15.59 27.26 -3.86
C TYR A 97 -16.99 27.27 -3.25
N LYS A 98 -17.09 27.68 -1.98
CA LYS A 98 -18.38 27.94 -1.32
C LYS A 98 -18.37 29.38 -0.79
N PRO A 99 -19.29 30.25 -1.24
CA PRO A 99 -19.35 31.62 -0.73
C PRO A 99 -19.66 31.60 0.77
N LYS A 100 -19.06 32.52 1.53
CA LYS A 100 -19.43 32.73 2.95
C LYS A 100 -20.92 33.01 2.98
N GLN A 101 -21.69 32.18 3.67
CA GLN A 101 -23.12 32.44 3.87
C GLN A 101 -23.23 33.70 4.73
N LEU A 102 -23.32 34.86 4.08
CA LEU A 102 -23.72 36.09 4.72
C LEU A 102 -25.15 35.85 5.19
N ASN A 103 -25.33 35.63 6.49
CA ASN A 103 -26.62 35.78 7.15
C ASN A 103 -27.09 37.22 6.92
N ARG A 104 -27.70 37.49 5.77
CA ARG A 104 -28.55 38.65 5.59
C ARG A 104 -29.74 38.40 6.50
N LYS A 105 -29.63 38.85 7.76
CA LYS A 105 -30.82 39.31 8.47
C LYS A 105 -31.47 40.30 7.52
N ALA A 106 -32.60 39.90 6.95
CA ALA A 106 -33.42 40.76 6.12
C ALA A 106 -33.88 41.94 7.00
N SER A 107 -33.08 43.00 7.02
CA SER A 107 -33.57 44.31 7.41
C SER A 107 -34.25 44.87 6.17
N LEU A 108 -35.58 44.87 6.21
CA LEU A 108 -36.38 45.72 5.36
C LEU A 108 -35.96 47.17 5.65
N GLY A 109 -35.07 47.69 4.82
CA GLY A 109 -34.69 49.10 4.79
C GLY A 109 -34.98 49.65 3.41
N ASN A 110 -36.11 50.34 3.28
CA ASN A 110 -36.43 51.17 2.13
C ASN A 110 -35.29 52.17 1.88
N GLY A 111 -34.74 52.16 0.67
CA GLY A 111 -33.71 53.10 0.26
C GLY A 111 -33.42 53.00 -1.22
N SER A 112 -34.20 53.72 -2.02
CA SER A 112 -33.91 53.98 -3.43
C SER A 112 -32.54 54.65 -3.59
N SER A 113 -31.69 54.15 -4.48
CA SER A 113 -30.82 54.99 -5.34
C SER A 113 -30.15 54.16 -6.43
N ARG A 114 -30.32 54.62 -7.67
CA ARG A 114 -29.57 54.24 -8.88
C ARG A 114 -28.15 54.81 -8.80
N SER A 115 -27.14 54.07 -9.27
CA SER A 115 -26.10 54.61 -10.17
C SER A 115 -25.22 53.51 -10.76
N ASN A 116 -24.82 53.74 -12.02
CA ASN A 116 -23.99 52.95 -12.90
C ASN A 116 -22.51 52.89 -12.45
N GLY A 117 -21.76 51.87 -12.88
CA GLY A 117 -20.30 52.03 -13.02
C GLY A 117 -19.44 50.76 -13.03
N GLN A 118 -19.20 50.24 -14.23
CA GLN A 118 -17.90 49.75 -14.75
C GLN A 118 -17.18 48.54 -14.11
N ILE A 119 -17.04 47.55 -14.98
CA ILE A 119 -16.10 46.43 -15.03
C ILE A 119 -14.65 46.94 -14.90
N LEU A 120 -13.86 46.35 -14.00
CA LEU A 120 -12.40 46.49 -13.99
C LEU A 120 -11.75 45.10 -13.99
N ILE A 121 -11.39 44.64 -15.19
CA ILE A 121 -10.51 43.49 -15.40
C ILE A 121 -9.09 43.94 -15.04
N LYS A 122 -8.48 43.34 -14.02
CA LYS A 122 -7.05 43.52 -13.73
C LYS A 122 -6.30 42.27 -14.19
N ARG A 123 -5.76 42.33 -15.41
CA ARG A 123 -4.68 41.45 -15.89
C ARG A 123 -3.35 41.98 -15.36
N SER A 124 -2.55 41.07 -14.80
CA SER A 124 -1.08 41.15 -14.74
C SER A 124 -0.60 39.71 -14.49
N SER A 125 -0.20 38.93 -15.49
CA SER A 125 1.11 38.98 -16.16
C SER A 125 2.25 38.79 -15.16
N LEU A 126 2.84 37.59 -15.13
CA LEU A 126 4.27 37.35 -15.34
C LEU A 126 4.51 35.84 -15.57
N ARG A 127 5.23 35.56 -16.65
CA ARG A 127 5.75 34.25 -17.08
C ARG A 127 7.27 34.36 -17.07
N GLU A 128 7.94 33.21 -16.92
CA GLU A 128 9.39 32.92 -17.06
C GLU A 128 10.26 33.30 -15.84
N ALA A 129 11.22 32.49 -15.34
CA ALA A 129 11.94 31.35 -15.93
C ALA A 129 12.36 30.32 -14.85
N ALA A 130 12.79 29.15 -15.33
CA ALA A 130 13.21 27.98 -14.58
C ALA A 130 14.59 28.11 -13.89
N THR A 131 14.89 27.07 -13.10
CA THR A 131 16.15 26.67 -12.42
C THR A 131 16.42 27.32 -11.06
N GLU A 132 16.19 26.58 -9.96
CA GLU A 132 17.14 26.34 -8.86
C GLU A 132 16.72 25.08 -8.03
N ASP A 133 17.72 24.46 -7.41
CA ASP A 133 17.92 23.08 -6.92
C ASP A 133 17.28 22.78 -5.54
N PRO A 134 16.66 21.60 -5.26
CA PRO A 134 15.90 21.34 -4.03
C PRO A 134 16.73 20.87 -2.81
N LEU A 135 17.98 21.32 -2.64
CA LEU A 135 18.81 20.99 -1.46
C LEU A 135 19.67 22.18 -0.98
N SER A 136 19.07 23.12 -0.24
CA SER A 136 19.83 23.96 0.69
C SER A 136 18.98 24.44 1.87
N SER A 137 19.27 23.89 3.05
CA SER A 137 18.95 24.47 4.34
C SER A 137 19.93 25.61 4.64
N ASP A 138 19.43 26.79 5.04
CA ASP A 138 19.85 27.42 6.29
C ASP A 138 19.12 28.75 6.58
N ILE A 139 19.03 29.00 7.88
CA ILE A 139 18.24 29.98 8.64
C ILE A 139 18.86 31.38 8.56
N ASN A 140 18.04 32.43 8.47
CA ASN A 140 18.23 33.63 9.30
C ASN A 140 16.98 34.52 9.43
N THR A 141 16.53 34.65 10.67
CA THR A 141 15.49 35.53 11.21
C THR A 141 16.03 36.95 11.37
N GLN A 142 15.26 38.01 11.07
CA GLN A 142 15.05 39.20 11.95
C GLN A 142 13.80 40.02 11.56
N GLY A 143 12.84 40.10 12.50
CA GLY A 143 12.06 41.28 12.92
C GLY A 143 11.08 42.00 11.99
N SER A 144 9.76 41.82 12.22
CA SER A 144 8.82 42.92 12.55
C SER A 144 7.35 42.45 12.68
N THR A 145 6.74 42.81 13.81
CA THR A 145 5.31 43.08 14.09
C THR A 145 4.26 41.97 13.99
N THR A 146 3.59 41.80 15.13
CA THR A 146 2.42 41.03 15.62
C THR A 146 1.18 40.85 14.73
N GLU A 147 1.31 40.81 13.39
CA GLU A 147 0.24 40.37 12.46
C GLU A 147 0.63 39.11 11.65
N ARG A 148 1.81 38.53 11.93
CA ARG A 148 2.38 37.43 11.13
C ARG A 148 1.92 36.03 11.53
N THR A 149 1.34 35.82 12.71
CA THR A 149 0.93 34.47 13.16
C THR A 149 -0.36 34.02 12.50
N ASP A 150 -1.39 34.87 12.49
CA ASP A 150 -2.71 34.49 11.93
C ASP A 150 -2.66 34.38 10.39
N ASN A 151 -1.92 35.28 9.74
CA ASN A 151 -1.77 35.24 8.29
C ASN A 151 -0.96 34.02 7.82
N ASN A 152 0.08 33.62 8.55
CA ASN A 152 0.88 32.44 8.18
C ASN A 152 0.05 31.16 8.32
N ASP A 153 -0.67 30.97 9.42
CA ASP A 153 -1.49 29.77 9.61
C ASP A 153 -2.62 29.68 8.57
N HIS A 154 -3.28 30.80 8.27
CA HIS A 154 -4.30 30.84 7.21
C HIS A 154 -3.73 30.56 5.81
N THR A 155 -2.53 31.07 5.50
CA THR A 155 -1.88 30.74 4.23
C THR A 155 -1.52 29.25 4.14
N THR A 156 -1.04 28.65 5.23
CA THR A 156 -0.71 27.21 5.25
C THR A 156 -1.93 26.31 5.11
N ASP A 157 -3.08 26.71 5.69
CA ASP A 157 -4.33 25.97 5.57
C ASP A 157 -4.90 26.02 4.13
N LEU A 158 -4.81 27.17 3.47
CA LEU A 158 -5.21 27.31 2.06
C LEU A 158 -4.27 26.56 1.12
N GLU A 159 -2.97 26.59 1.37
CA GLU A 159 -1.97 25.79 0.63
C GLU A 159 -2.23 24.29 0.78
N LEU A 160 -2.46 23.82 2.01
CA LEU A 160 -2.83 22.42 2.30
C LEU A 160 -4.09 22.02 1.53
N LEU A 161 -5.14 22.86 1.58
CA LEU A 161 -6.39 22.60 0.87
C LEU A 161 -6.17 22.50 -0.64
N ASN A 162 -5.41 23.43 -1.23
CA ASN A 162 -5.12 23.43 -2.66
C ASN A 162 -4.33 22.19 -3.10
N VAL A 163 -3.31 21.78 -2.33
CA VAL A 163 -2.54 20.56 -2.63
C VAL A 163 -3.45 19.33 -2.60
N ILE A 164 -4.32 19.21 -1.59
CA ILE A 164 -5.27 18.09 -1.49
C ILE A 164 -6.24 18.10 -2.68
N ILE A 165 -6.79 19.26 -3.06
CA ILE A 165 -7.72 19.39 -4.20
C ILE A 165 -7.02 18.95 -5.50
N LEU A 166 -5.81 19.42 -5.76
CA LEU A 166 -5.06 19.08 -6.98
C LEU A 166 -4.83 17.57 -7.12
N ASP A 167 -4.50 16.91 -6.01
CA ASP A 167 -4.29 15.46 -5.98
C ASP A 167 -5.62 14.68 -6.11
N VAL A 168 -6.69 15.10 -5.43
CA VAL A 168 -8.01 14.47 -5.52
C VAL A 168 -8.61 14.62 -6.92
N GLU A 169 -8.37 15.74 -7.61
CA GLU A 169 -8.84 15.91 -8.99
C GLU A 169 -8.21 14.90 -9.96
N ARG A 170 -6.96 14.47 -9.70
CA ARG A 170 -6.21 13.51 -10.52
C ARG A 170 -6.37 12.07 -10.07
N LEU A 171 -7.18 11.80 -9.03
CA LEU A 171 -7.39 10.47 -8.47
C LEU A 171 -7.93 9.50 -9.52
N PHE A 172 -7.22 8.38 -9.73
CA PHE A 172 -7.65 7.25 -10.57
C PHE A 172 -8.14 7.67 -11.98
N PRO A 173 -7.23 8.17 -12.84
CA PRO A 173 -7.61 8.60 -14.18
C PRO A 173 -8.24 7.44 -14.96
N GLY A 174 -9.40 7.69 -15.57
CA GLY A 174 -10.17 6.69 -16.31
C GLY A 174 -11.23 5.94 -15.49
N GLU A 175 -11.26 6.07 -14.16
CA GLU A 175 -12.31 5.48 -13.32
C GLU A 175 -13.58 6.32 -13.36
N SER A 176 -14.67 5.76 -13.88
CA SER A 176 -15.94 6.50 -14.03
C SER A 176 -16.51 6.96 -12.69
N PHE A 177 -16.26 6.24 -11.60
CA PHE A 177 -16.74 6.62 -10.27
C PHE A 177 -16.30 8.01 -9.82
N TYR A 178 -15.08 8.45 -10.22
CA TYR A 178 -14.56 9.78 -9.87
C TYR A 178 -14.61 10.79 -11.02
N HIS A 179 -14.88 10.36 -12.25
CA HIS A 179 -14.81 11.23 -13.44
C HIS A 179 -16.08 11.26 -14.30
N ALA A 180 -17.16 10.56 -13.90
CA ALA A 180 -18.45 10.61 -14.58
C ALA A 180 -19.22 11.91 -14.27
N ASP A 181 -19.03 12.93 -15.11
CA ASP A 181 -19.79 14.19 -15.15
C ASP A 181 -19.82 14.98 -13.81
N SER A 182 -20.67 16.02 -13.75
CA SER A 182 -20.80 16.96 -12.62
C SER A 182 -21.30 16.32 -11.32
N GLY A 183 -21.76 15.07 -11.34
CA GLY A 183 -22.20 14.32 -10.16
C GLY A 183 -21.07 13.86 -9.24
N THR A 184 -19.81 14.00 -9.66
CA THR A 184 -18.61 13.54 -8.93
C THR A 184 -18.09 14.55 -7.90
N ILE A 185 -18.42 15.83 -8.05
CA ILE A 185 -17.93 16.90 -7.15
C ILE A 185 -18.30 16.62 -5.68
N PRO A 186 -19.54 16.24 -5.33
CA PRO A 186 -19.88 15.89 -3.94
C PRO A 186 -19.06 14.71 -3.40
N ILE A 187 -18.76 13.71 -4.25
CA ILE A 187 -17.96 12.54 -3.89
C ILE A 187 -16.50 12.94 -3.62
N LYS A 188 -15.86 13.67 -4.55
CA LYS A 188 -14.50 14.17 -4.37
C LYS A 188 -14.38 15.11 -3.17
N ARG A 189 -15.41 15.93 -2.92
CA ARG A 189 -15.47 16.81 -1.75
C ARG A 189 -15.38 16.03 -0.43
N GLN A 190 -16.04 14.88 -0.31
CA GLN A 190 -15.93 14.05 0.90
C GLN A 190 -14.49 13.59 1.15
N LEU A 191 -13.73 13.25 0.09
CA LEU A 191 -12.31 12.92 0.21
C LEU A 191 -11.49 14.09 0.72
N VAL A 192 -11.69 15.28 0.13
CA VAL A 192 -10.98 16.50 0.54
C VAL A 192 -11.29 16.83 2.00
N GLU A 193 -12.56 16.77 2.41
CA GLU A 193 -12.99 17.01 3.79
C GLU A 193 -12.31 16.07 4.78
N VAL A 194 -12.30 14.77 4.49
CA VAL A 194 -11.69 13.77 5.37
C VAL A 194 -10.17 13.91 5.43
N LEU A 195 -9.49 14.12 4.29
CA LEU A 195 -8.03 14.30 4.25
C LEU A 195 -7.60 15.57 4.98
N TYR A 196 -8.29 16.69 4.75
CA TYR A 196 -7.96 17.96 5.38
C TYR A 196 -8.03 17.85 6.91
N VAL A 197 -9.15 17.35 7.44
CA VAL A 197 -9.33 17.15 8.89
C VAL A 197 -8.29 16.17 9.43
N TRP A 198 -8.00 15.09 8.70
CA TRP A 198 -6.98 14.12 9.13
C TRP A 198 -5.58 14.74 9.21
N CYS A 199 -5.19 15.57 8.24
CA CYS A 199 -3.90 16.26 8.23
C CYS A 199 -3.77 17.26 9.38
N LYS A 200 -4.82 18.04 9.65
CA LYS A 200 -4.87 18.97 10.79
C LYS A 200 -4.77 18.25 12.15
N CYS A 201 -5.30 17.02 12.24
CA CYS A 201 -5.13 16.17 13.44
C CYS A 201 -3.71 15.63 13.60
N HIS A 202 -2.93 15.56 12.52
CA HIS A 202 -1.59 14.94 12.49
C HIS A 202 -0.54 15.90 11.90
N PRO A 203 -0.30 17.07 12.52
CA PRO A 203 0.55 18.13 11.94
C PRO A 203 2.01 17.71 11.73
N ARG A 204 2.51 16.72 12.50
CA ARG A 204 3.87 16.17 12.34
C ARG A 204 4.04 15.42 11.02
N ILE A 205 3.00 14.71 10.59
CA ILE A 205 3.02 13.91 9.36
C ILE A 205 2.59 14.78 8.18
N GLY A 206 1.53 15.57 8.39
CA GLY A 206 0.92 16.42 7.37
C GLY A 206 0.31 15.62 6.23
N TYR A 207 -0.01 16.32 5.14
CA TYR A 207 -0.44 15.67 3.91
C TYR A 207 0.76 15.07 3.17
N ARG A 208 0.60 13.83 2.69
CA ARG A 208 1.58 13.15 1.85
C ARG A 208 0.91 12.67 0.58
N GLN A 209 1.53 12.96 -0.55
CA GLN A 209 1.06 12.49 -1.86
C GLN A 209 0.91 10.96 -1.81
N GLY A 210 -0.23 10.46 -2.28
CA GLY A 210 -0.63 9.06 -2.18
C GLY A 210 -1.69 8.77 -1.13
N PHE A 211 -1.85 9.60 -0.09
CA PHE A 211 -2.94 9.43 0.88
C PHE A 211 -4.33 9.57 0.23
N HIS A 212 -4.45 10.40 -0.81
CA HIS A 212 -5.68 10.51 -1.59
C HIS A 212 -6.01 9.21 -2.36
N GLU A 213 -5.01 8.46 -2.82
CA GLU A 213 -5.23 7.17 -3.48
C GLU A 213 -5.67 6.11 -2.46
N ILE A 214 -5.04 6.05 -1.30
CA ILE A 214 -5.43 5.13 -0.23
C ILE A 214 -6.88 5.42 0.20
N LEU A 215 -7.17 6.67 0.53
CA LEU A 215 -8.50 7.08 0.94
C LEU A 215 -9.52 6.88 -0.18
N GLY A 216 -9.15 7.18 -1.43
CA GLY A 216 -10.00 7.02 -2.60
C GLY A 216 -10.45 5.58 -2.79
N LEU A 217 -9.51 4.62 -2.72
CA LEU A 217 -9.88 3.21 -2.84
C LEU A 217 -10.77 2.76 -1.69
N ILE A 218 -10.52 3.25 -0.47
CA ILE A 218 -11.37 2.93 0.68
C ILE A 218 -12.78 3.49 0.48
N HIS A 219 -12.88 4.77 0.14
CA HIS A 219 -14.13 5.47 -0.10
C HIS A 219 -14.95 4.78 -1.19
N MET A 220 -14.34 4.47 -2.34
CA MET A 220 -15.04 3.84 -3.45
C MET A 220 -15.68 2.51 -3.04
N ASN A 221 -14.97 1.66 -2.29
CA ASN A 221 -15.50 0.38 -1.81
C ASN A 221 -16.65 0.58 -0.81
N LEU A 222 -16.52 1.52 0.13
CA LEU A 222 -17.59 1.81 1.11
C LEU A 222 -18.81 2.45 0.46
N HIS A 223 -18.62 3.39 -0.45
CA HIS A 223 -19.71 4.12 -1.11
C HIS A 223 -20.55 3.18 -2.00
N LYS A 224 -19.91 2.24 -2.72
CA LYS A 224 -20.61 1.26 -3.59
C LYS A 224 -21.63 0.39 -2.82
N GLU A 225 -21.39 0.12 -1.54
CA GLU A 225 -22.28 -0.70 -0.71
C GLU A 225 -23.17 0.13 0.25
N SER A 226 -22.94 1.44 0.36
CA SER A 226 -23.70 2.32 1.26
C SER A 226 -25.09 2.65 0.70
N ILE A 227 -26.06 2.82 1.58
CA ILE A 227 -27.46 3.13 1.24
C ILE A 227 -27.92 4.43 1.90
N SER A 228 -28.79 5.16 1.21
CA SER A 228 -29.49 6.31 1.78
C SER A 228 -30.71 5.83 2.55
N LEU A 229 -30.80 6.19 3.83
CA LEU A 229 -31.92 5.84 4.69
C LEU A 229 -32.75 7.08 5.00
N ASP A 230 -34.02 7.08 4.59
CA ASP A 230 -34.96 8.14 4.93
C ASP A 230 -35.29 8.08 6.43
N GLN A 231 -35.12 9.20 7.13
CA GLN A 231 -35.35 9.30 8.58
C GLN A 231 -36.80 8.96 8.94
N ASP A 232 -37.76 9.25 8.06
CA ASP A 232 -39.19 8.98 8.27
C ASP A 232 -39.51 7.48 8.23
N ASN A 233 -38.80 6.71 7.39
CA ASN A 233 -38.91 5.25 7.33
C ASN A 233 -38.25 4.57 8.55
N LEU A 234 -37.28 5.25 9.16
CA LEU A 234 -36.51 4.76 10.32
C LEU A 234 -37.28 4.85 11.64
N ASN A 235 -38.17 5.84 11.75
CA ASN A 235 -39.02 6.07 12.92
C ASN A 235 -40.31 5.25 12.88
N SER A 236 -40.60 4.59 11.76
CA SER A 236 -41.69 3.63 11.64
C SER A 236 -41.30 2.33 12.34
N ALA A 237 -42.22 1.67 13.07
CA ALA A 237 -42.00 0.39 13.78
C ALA A 237 -41.73 -0.83 12.86
N ARG A 238 -41.09 -0.60 11.70
CA ARG A 238 -40.81 -1.55 10.62
C ARG A 238 -39.61 -2.46 10.93
N TYR A 239 -38.65 -1.97 11.71
CA TYR A 239 -37.40 -2.66 12.01
C TYR A 239 -37.19 -2.80 13.52
N SER A 240 -36.66 -3.93 13.95
CA SER A 240 -36.18 -4.16 15.31
C SER A 240 -34.94 -3.31 15.62
N HIS A 241 -34.58 -3.20 16.89
CA HIS A 241 -33.38 -2.46 17.30
C HIS A 241 -32.09 -3.03 16.68
N GLU A 242 -31.97 -4.34 16.54
CA GLU A 242 -30.78 -4.97 15.97
C GLU A 242 -30.66 -4.70 14.46
N GLU A 243 -31.76 -4.82 13.73
CA GLU A 243 -31.83 -4.48 12.30
C GLU A 243 -31.48 -3.03 12.05
N MET A 244 -31.95 -2.14 12.93
CA MET A 244 -31.64 -0.73 12.92
C MET A 244 -30.14 -0.44 13.10
N VAL A 245 -29.47 -1.19 13.96
CA VAL A 245 -28.02 -1.09 14.14
C VAL A 245 -27.28 -1.64 12.92
N ILE A 246 -27.76 -2.71 12.29
CA ILE A 246 -27.22 -3.22 11.03
C ILE A 246 -27.35 -2.17 9.92
N LEU A 247 -28.52 -1.57 9.73
CA LEU A 247 -28.73 -0.54 8.71
C LEU A 247 -27.87 0.70 8.97
N SER A 248 -27.65 1.06 10.24
CA SER A 248 -26.73 2.14 10.62
C SER A 248 -25.30 1.91 10.14
N LEU A 249 -24.83 0.66 10.00
CA LEU A 249 -23.52 0.38 9.42
C LEU A 249 -23.43 0.80 7.95
N TYR A 250 -24.50 0.70 7.17
CA TYR A 250 -24.49 0.98 5.72
C TYR A 250 -25.00 2.38 5.39
N ASN A 251 -25.36 3.19 6.39
CA ASN A 251 -25.98 4.49 6.18
C ASN A 251 -25.00 5.51 5.58
N MET A 252 -25.33 6.01 4.40
CA MET A 252 -24.56 7.01 3.64
C MET A 252 -24.31 8.30 4.44
N ARG A 253 -25.22 8.68 5.36
CA ARG A 253 -25.07 9.87 6.21
C ARG A 253 -23.82 9.83 7.08
N TYR A 254 -23.37 8.65 7.46
CA TYR A 254 -22.19 8.46 8.29
C TYR A 254 -20.96 8.03 7.50
N LEU A 255 -21.01 8.10 6.16
CA LEU A 255 -19.91 7.65 5.30
C LEU A 255 -18.62 8.40 5.62
N CYS A 256 -18.63 9.74 5.71
CA CYS A 256 -17.43 10.52 6.04
C CYS A 256 -16.89 10.19 7.44
N HIS A 257 -17.77 10.00 8.44
CA HIS A 257 -17.37 9.65 9.80
C HIS A 257 -16.67 8.28 9.84
N ASP A 258 -17.27 7.29 9.17
CA ASP A 258 -16.71 5.93 9.14
C ASP A 258 -15.44 5.90 8.29
N LEU A 259 -15.40 6.65 7.19
CA LEU A 259 -14.25 6.78 6.30
C LEU A 259 -13.04 7.39 7.02
N PHE A 260 -13.23 8.48 7.77
CA PHE A 260 -12.17 9.08 8.58
C PHE A 260 -11.57 8.09 9.58
N ASN A 261 -12.43 7.37 10.30
CA ASN A 261 -11.97 6.40 11.31
C ASN A 261 -11.30 5.17 10.69
N ILE A 262 -11.84 4.65 9.58
CA ILE A 262 -11.25 3.54 8.83
C ILE A 262 -9.89 3.96 8.30
N PHE A 263 -9.81 5.11 7.62
CA PHE A 263 -8.55 5.61 7.07
C PHE A 263 -7.51 5.78 8.17
N ASN A 264 -7.86 6.49 9.24
CA ASN A 264 -6.98 6.70 10.39
C ASN A 264 -6.44 5.37 10.93
N LYS A 265 -7.33 4.42 11.24
CA LYS A 265 -6.88 3.13 11.78
C LYS A 265 -6.09 2.32 10.77
N PHE A 266 -6.46 2.36 9.49
CA PHE A 266 -5.78 1.62 8.43
C PHE A 266 -4.35 2.10 8.20
N VAL A 267 -4.10 3.42 8.12
CA VAL A 267 -2.74 3.96 7.88
C VAL A 267 -1.80 3.79 9.08
N PHE A 268 -2.34 3.80 10.31
CA PHE A 268 -1.54 3.52 11.51
C PHE A 268 -1.30 2.02 11.72
N ASN A 269 -2.33 1.19 11.60
CA ASN A 269 -2.16 -0.25 11.82
C ASN A 269 -1.33 -0.93 10.72
N SER A 270 -1.33 -0.38 9.50
CA SER A 270 -0.46 -0.85 8.41
C SER A 270 1.02 -0.50 8.61
N GLY A 271 1.35 0.40 9.54
CA GLY A 271 2.72 0.89 9.77
C GLY A 271 3.18 1.93 8.75
N ILE A 272 2.35 2.32 7.77
CA ILE A 272 2.74 3.32 6.76
C ILE A 272 3.16 4.63 7.42
N VAL A 273 2.38 5.11 8.37
CA VAL A 273 2.64 6.38 9.03
C VAL A 273 3.88 6.28 9.92
N SER A 274 3.93 5.30 10.82
CA SER A 274 5.02 5.14 11.79
C SER A 274 6.35 4.75 11.15
N ASP A 275 6.34 3.79 10.23
CA ASP A 275 7.58 3.22 9.70
C ASP A 275 8.06 3.92 8.42
N LEU A 276 7.17 4.51 7.61
CA LEU A 276 7.54 5.04 6.27
C LEU A 276 7.49 6.57 6.13
N TYR A 277 6.79 7.28 7.03
CA TYR A 277 6.58 8.73 6.93
C TYR A 277 7.00 9.52 8.17
N GLU A 278 7.08 8.90 9.36
CA GLU A 278 7.43 9.61 10.59
C GLU A 278 8.88 10.10 10.60
N SER A 279 9.82 9.30 10.07
CA SER A 279 11.24 9.66 10.01
C SER A 279 11.95 8.99 8.84
N GLU A 280 12.91 9.69 8.24
CA GLU A 280 13.79 9.13 7.21
C GLU A 280 14.60 7.93 7.74
N ALA A 281 15.02 7.95 9.01
CA ALA A 281 15.75 6.83 9.60
C ALA A 281 14.90 5.55 9.69
N LEU A 282 13.59 5.69 9.94
CA LEU A 282 12.67 4.55 9.98
C LEU A 282 12.41 4.02 8.56
N LEU A 283 12.26 4.92 7.60
CA LEU A 283 12.12 4.56 6.18
C LEU A 283 13.34 3.76 5.69
N THR A 284 14.56 4.24 5.96
CA THR A 284 15.80 3.55 5.60
C THR A 284 15.87 2.18 6.27
N LYS A 285 15.50 2.09 7.56
CA LYS A 285 15.43 0.81 8.27
C LYS A 285 14.44 -0.17 7.63
N SER A 286 13.29 0.29 7.15
CA SER A 286 12.32 -0.55 6.43
C SER A 286 12.86 -1.03 5.07
N ILE A 287 13.59 -0.17 4.35
CA ILE A 287 14.24 -0.52 3.08
C ILE A 287 15.38 -1.53 3.31
N ASP A 288 16.20 -1.33 4.34
CA ASP A 288 17.26 -2.26 4.74
C ASP A 288 16.70 -3.62 5.14
N LEU A 289 15.57 -3.62 5.86
CA LEU A 289 14.88 -4.85 6.22
C LEU A 289 14.36 -5.59 4.97
N PHE A 290 13.79 -4.86 4.01
CA PHE A 290 13.44 -5.42 2.71
C PHE A 290 14.65 -6.04 2.00
N ASN A 291 15.77 -5.31 1.89
CA ASN A 291 16.98 -5.80 1.23
C ASN A 291 17.53 -7.06 1.91
N SER A 292 17.51 -7.09 3.25
CA SER A 292 17.89 -8.25 4.06
C SER A 292 17.00 -9.47 3.78
N TYR A 293 15.68 -9.29 3.74
CA TYR A 293 14.76 -10.36 3.40
C TYR A 293 14.93 -10.82 1.95
N LEU A 294 15.07 -9.89 0.99
CA LEU A 294 15.29 -10.24 -0.41
C LEU A 294 16.57 -11.06 -0.57
N MET A 295 17.67 -10.65 0.07
CA MET A 295 18.92 -11.40 0.06
C MET A 295 18.75 -12.83 0.61
N LYS A 296 17.97 -13.00 1.68
CA LYS A 296 17.73 -14.32 2.29
C LYS A 296 16.79 -15.20 1.47
N VAL A 297 15.78 -14.61 0.82
CA VAL A 297 14.80 -15.34 0.00
C VAL A 297 15.37 -15.66 -1.39
N ASP A 298 16.02 -14.70 -2.03
CA ASP A 298 16.58 -14.82 -3.38
C ASP A 298 17.84 -13.97 -3.56
N GLN A 299 18.99 -14.58 -3.27
CA GLN A 299 20.31 -13.96 -3.40
C GLN A 299 20.61 -13.46 -4.82
N PHE A 300 20.04 -14.08 -5.85
CA PHE A 300 20.37 -13.76 -7.24
C PHE A 300 19.65 -12.51 -7.72
N ILE A 301 18.37 -12.34 -7.36
CA ILE A 301 17.65 -11.08 -7.60
C ILE A 301 18.34 -9.96 -6.81
N HIS A 302 18.65 -10.19 -5.54
CA HIS A 302 19.37 -9.21 -4.72
C HIS A 302 20.71 -8.80 -5.36
N TYR A 303 21.54 -9.76 -5.77
CA TYR A 303 22.81 -9.47 -6.45
C TYR A 303 22.60 -8.69 -7.75
N THR A 304 21.59 -9.04 -8.53
CA THR A 304 21.27 -8.36 -9.80
C THR A 304 20.94 -6.90 -9.56
N LEU A 305 20.02 -6.61 -8.64
CA LEU A 305 19.59 -5.24 -8.34
C LEU A 305 20.72 -4.43 -7.70
N THR A 306 21.35 -4.96 -6.65
CA THR A 306 22.29 -4.20 -5.81
C THR A 306 23.70 -4.13 -6.38
N THR A 307 24.23 -5.23 -6.92
CA THR A 307 25.66 -5.33 -7.31
C THR A 307 25.88 -5.26 -8.81
N LYS A 308 25.02 -5.91 -9.62
CA LYS A 308 25.18 -5.89 -11.08
C LYS A 308 24.68 -4.57 -11.69
N LEU A 309 23.51 -4.11 -11.25
CA LEU A 309 22.87 -2.91 -11.79
C LEU A 309 23.12 -1.67 -10.92
N GLU A 310 23.59 -1.84 -9.68
CA GLU A 310 23.74 -0.73 -8.72
C GLU A 310 22.45 0.10 -8.58
N LEU A 311 21.30 -0.58 -8.68
CA LEU A 311 19.99 0.03 -8.59
C LEU A 311 19.59 0.22 -7.13
N ASP A 312 19.50 1.47 -6.70
CA ASP A 312 19.03 1.81 -5.37
C ASP A 312 17.56 1.38 -5.19
N SER A 313 17.31 0.49 -4.23
CA SER A 313 15.98 0.01 -3.86
C SER A 313 15.02 1.16 -3.57
N GLN A 314 15.51 2.28 -3.01
CA GLN A 314 14.73 3.45 -2.66
C GLN A 314 13.95 4.03 -3.85
N LEU A 315 14.50 3.96 -5.07
CA LEU A 315 13.94 4.58 -6.27
C LEU A 315 12.57 4.02 -6.66
N TRP A 316 12.27 2.77 -6.29
CA TRP A 316 11.04 2.09 -6.70
C TRP A 316 10.24 1.56 -5.51
N ILE A 317 10.89 1.04 -4.47
CA ILE A 317 10.18 0.33 -3.38
C ILE A 317 9.36 1.26 -2.50
N ILE A 318 9.78 2.52 -2.34
CA ILE A 318 9.06 3.52 -1.56
C ILE A 318 7.60 3.60 -2.01
N ARG A 319 7.37 3.61 -3.33
CA ARG A 319 6.03 3.66 -3.92
C ARG A 319 5.22 2.41 -3.61
N TYR A 320 5.83 1.23 -3.75
CA TYR A 320 5.19 -0.07 -3.50
C TYR A 320 4.68 -0.16 -2.06
N LEU A 321 5.52 0.26 -1.10
CA LEU A 321 5.19 0.20 0.32
C LEU A 321 4.21 1.30 0.72
N ARG A 322 4.44 2.55 0.32
CA ARG A 322 3.58 3.69 0.71
C ARG A 322 2.18 3.64 0.09
N LEU A 323 2.04 3.06 -1.10
CA LEU A 323 0.74 2.90 -1.77
C LEU A 323 0.16 1.48 -1.62
N LEU A 324 0.76 0.62 -0.78
CA LEU A 324 0.25 -0.73 -0.50
C LEU A 324 -0.02 -1.56 -1.75
N LEU A 325 0.90 -1.49 -2.71
CA LEU A 325 0.82 -2.13 -4.03
C LEU A 325 -0.36 -1.68 -4.91
N ALA A 326 -1.08 -0.61 -4.55
CA ALA A 326 -2.26 -0.16 -5.29
C ALA A 326 -1.99 0.21 -6.75
N ARG A 327 -0.75 0.64 -7.08
CA ARG A 327 -0.32 0.92 -8.46
C ARG A 327 0.27 -0.28 -9.19
N GLU A 328 0.73 -1.29 -8.45
CA GLU A 328 1.46 -2.44 -9.01
C GLU A 328 0.53 -3.61 -9.34
N LEU A 329 -0.64 -3.68 -8.70
CA LEU A 329 -1.65 -4.70 -8.95
C LEU A 329 -2.59 -4.36 -10.11
N GLY A 330 -2.17 -3.43 -10.98
CA GLY A 330 -2.85 -3.04 -12.20
C GLY A 330 -3.97 -2.03 -11.96
N ASN A 331 -4.66 -1.67 -13.06
CA ASN A 331 -5.74 -0.68 -13.03
C ASN A 331 -7.07 -1.24 -12.49
N ASP A 332 -7.15 -2.55 -12.28
CA ASP A 332 -8.33 -3.18 -11.69
C ASP A 332 -8.30 -3.07 -10.16
N PHE A 333 -9.02 -2.07 -9.65
CA PHE A 333 -9.12 -1.81 -8.21
C PHE A 333 -9.68 -2.97 -7.39
N GLU A 334 -10.41 -3.90 -8.00
CA GLU A 334 -10.90 -5.08 -7.31
C GLU A 334 -9.75 -6.04 -6.94
N THR A 335 -8.71 -6.14 -7.78
CA THR A 335 -7.49 -6.90 -7.46
C THR A 335 -6.82 -6.38 -6.18
N THR A 336 -6.63 -5.07 -6.09
CA THR A 336 -6.09 -4.41 -4.89
C THR A 336 -7.02 -4.56 -3.68
N SER A 337 -8.33 -4.42 -3.88
CA SER A 337 -9.32 -4.54 -2.82
C SER A 337 -9.34 -5.95 -2.20
N LEU A 338 -9.23 -7.01 -3.03
CA LEU A 338 -9.11 -8.39 -2.57
C LEU A 338 -7.84 -8.64 -1.74
N LEU A 339 -6.72 -8.00 -2.10
CA LEU A 339 -5.50 -8.08 -1.29
C LEU A 339 -5.69 -7.36 0.05
N TRP A 340 -6.29 -6.17 0.03
CA TRP A 340 -6.53 -5.38 1.24
C TRP A 340 -7.53 -6.06 2.18
N ASP A 341 -8.55 -6.75 1.66
CA ASP A 341 -9.46 -7.59 2.45
C ASP A 341 -8.69 -8.57 3.34
N LYS A 342 -7.65 -9.21 2.78
CA LYS A 342 -6.79 -10.17 3.48
C LYS A 342 -5.86 -9.53 4.48
N LEU A 343 -5.20 -8.44 4.08
CA LEU A 343 -4.29 -7.70 4.94
C LEU A 343 -5.05 -7.14 6.16
N ILE A 344 -6.24 -6.55 5.97
CA ILE A 344 -7.11 -6.06 7.04
C ILE A 344 -7.55 -7.21 7.96
N ALA A 345 -7.95 -8.34 7.39
CA ALA A 345 -8.37 -9.50 8.18
C ALA A 345 -7.24 -10.09 9.04
N THR A 346 -5.99 -10.01 8.57
CA THR A 346 -4.83 -10.56 9.29
C THR A 346 -4.28 -9.59 10.33
N GLN A 347 -4.72 -8.34 10.32
CA GLN A 347 -4.30 -7.36 11.32
C GLN A 347 -4.83 -7.71 12.71
N ASN A 348 -3.90 -7.76 13.66
CA ASN A 348 -4.20 -7.84 15.08
C ASN A 348 -4.08 -6.45 15.71
N SER A 349 -5.17 -5.97 16.31
CA SER A 349 -5.19 -4.71 17.08
C SER A 349 -4.18 -4.68 18.24
N ASN A 350 -3.66 -5.85 18.64
CA ASN A 350 -2.74 -6.05 19.76
C ASN A 350 -1.29 -6.29 19.33
N ASP A 351 -0.93 -6.17 18.05
CA ASP A 351 0.47 -6.18 17.59
C ASP A 351 1.16 -4.86 18.00
N LYS A 352 1.35 -4.69 19.31
CA LYS A 352 2.31 -3.76 19.91
C LYS A 352 3.62 -4.49 20.23
N ALA A 353 3.94 -5.54 19.49
CA ALA A 353 5.24 -6.17 19.57
C ALA A 353 6.30 -5.12 19.16
N PRO A 354 7.47 -5.08 19.82
CA PRO A 354 8.54 -4.18 19.41
C PRO A 354 9.03 -4.61 18.03
N GLY A 355 8.80 -3.77 17.01
CA GLY A 355 9.14 -4.10 15.64
C GLY A 355 8.22 -3.44 14.63
N MET A 356 8.45 -3.77 13.36
CA MET A 356 7.60 -3.33 12.26
C MET A 356 6.24 -4.05 12.33
N THR A 357 5.18 -3.43 11.83
CA THR A 357 3.85 -4.06 11.90
C THR A 357 3.82 -5.35 11.06
N HIS A 358 3.03 -6.33 11.51
CA HIS A 358 2.78 -7.56 10.74
C HIS A 358 2.34 -7.26 9.29
N PHE A 359 1.53 -6.22 9.10
CA PHE A 359 1.06 -5.82 7.77
C PHE A 359 2.20 -5.40 6.87
N LEU A 360 3.08 -4.52 7.35
CA LEU A 360 4.19 -4.03 6.53
C LEU A 360 5.22 -5.13 6.26
N GLU A 361 5.46 -6.05 7.20
CA GLU A 361 6.33 -7.21 6.95
C GLU A 361 5.75 -8.16 5.89
N VAL A 362 4.45 -8.47 5.97
CA VAL A 362 3.77 -9.26 4.93
C VAL A 362 3.79 -8.53 3.59
N LEU A 363 3.62 -7.20 3.59
CA LEU A 363 3.75 -6.38 2.39
C LEU A 363 5.13 -6.49 1.76
N ILE A 364 6.20 -6.46 2.55
CA ILE A 364 7.57 -6.72 2.07
C ILE A 364 7.68 -8.09 1.39
N PHE A 365 7.12 -9.15 2.00
CA PHE A 365 7.15 -10.48 1.38
C PHE A 365 6.28 -10.58 0.12
N LEU A 366 5.18 -9.82 0.03
CA LEU A 366 4.40 -9.67 -1.20
C LEU A 366 5.25 -9.03 -2.30
N VAL A 367 5.99 -7.96 -2.01
CA VAL A 367 6.93 -7.32 -2.95
C VAL A 367 7.99 -8.32 -3.43
N ILE A 368 8.64 -9.04 -2.50
CA ILE A 368 9.66 -10.04 -2.85
C ILE A 368 9.06 -11.13 -3.76
N GLN A 369 7.84 -11.58 -3.48
CA GLN A 369 7.17 -12.56 -4.32
C GLN A 369 6.84 -12.02 -5.73
N LEU A 370 6.45 -10.75 -5.85
CA LEU A 370 6.25 -10.09 -7.14
C LEU A 370 7.56 -10.01 -7.94
N LEU A 371 8.69 -9.75 -7.29
CA LEU A 371 10.01 -9.78 -7.92
C LEU A 371 10.39 -11.19 -8.40
N ILE A 372 10.12 -12.23 -7.60
CA ILE A 372 10.37 -13.62 -8.01
C ILE A 372 9.58 -13.98 -9.27
N GLN A 373 8.36 -13.47 -9.44
CA GLN A 373 7.56 -13.71 -10.65
C GLN A 373 8.17 -13.08 -11.91
N GLN A 374 8.96 -12.01 -11.78
CA GLN A 374 9.63 -11.31 -12.89
C GLN A 374 11.13 -11.60 -12.93
N LYS A 375 11.58 -12.69 -12.29
CA LYS A 375 13.01 -12.95 -12.09
C LYS A 375 13.77 -13.07 -13.41
N THR A 376 13.18 -13.71 -14.42
CA THR A 376 13.86 -13.97 -15.69
C THR A 376 14.21 -12.64 -16.37
N GLU A 377 13.25 -11.73 -16.39
CA GLU A 377 13.28 -10.40 -16.96
C GLU A 377 14.25 -9.51 -16.19
N LEU A 378 14.18 -9.50 -14.86
CA LEU A 378 15.09 -8.73 -14.00
C LEU A 378 16.57 -9.10 -14.23
N VAL A 379 16.84 -10.39 -14.42
CA VAL A 379 18.21 -10.91 -14.58
C VAL A 379 18.81 -10.54 -15.93
N THR A 380 17.99 -10.56 -16.99
CA THR A 380 18.42 -10.25 -18.36
C THR A 380 18.47 -8.76 -18.64
N SER A 381 17.70 -7.96 -17.90
CA SER A 381 17.60 -6.52 -18.10
C SER A 381 18.91 -5.77 -17.80
N ASP A 382 19.07 -4.64 -18.48
CA ASP A 382 20.00 -3.58 -18.05
C ASP A 382 19.38 -2.67 -16.97
N PHE A 383 20.08 -1.60 -16.58
CA PHE A 383 19.62 -0.68 -15.55
C PHE A 383 18.29 -0.01 -15.92
N SER A 384 18.17 0.51 -17.14
CA SER A 384 17.00 1.28 -17.59
C SER A 384 15.79 0.38 -17.81
N GLU A 385 15.99 -0.80 -18.39
CA GLU A 385 14.95 -1.81 -18.57
C GLU A 385 14.44 -2.31 -17.23
N CYS A 386 15.34 -2.61 -16.29
CA CYS A 386 14.98 -3.09 -14.95
C CYS A 386 14.21 -2.02 -14.16
N LEU A 387 14.67 -0.77 -14.17
CA LEU A 387 13.95 0.32 -13.51
C LEU A 387 12.58 0.55 -14.15
N SER A 388 12.49 0.50 -15.49
CA SER A 388 11.21 0.62 -16.18
C SER A 388 10.24 -0.51 -15.83
N LEU A 389 10.74 -1.75 -15.74
CA LEU A 389 9.96 -2.93 -15.33
C LEU A 389 9.43 -2.80 -13.90
N LEU A 390 10.24 -2.29 -12.98
CA LEU A 390 9.84 -2.05 -11.59
C LEU A 390 8.90 -0.85 -11.45
N LEU A 391 9.03 0.17 -12.30
CA LEU A 391 8.12 1.31 -12.27
C LEU A 391 6.78 1.02 -12.96
N HIS A 392 6.71 -0.02 -13.81
CA HIS A 392 5.52 -0.43 -14.54
C HIS A 392 5.36 -1.95 -14.46
N TYR A 393 5.09 -2.45 -13.25
CA TYR A 393 5.01 -3.89 -13.02
C TYR A 393 3.97 -4.55 -13.96
N PRO A 394 4.37 -5.58 -14.74
CA PRO A 394 3.48 -6.21 -15.70
C PRO A 394 2.53 -7.17 -14.96
N MET A 395 1.29 -6.73 -14.76
CA MET A 395 0.26 -7.58 -14.19
C MET A 395 -0.36 -8.53 -15.22
N PRO A 396 -0.70 -9.76 -14.81
CA PRO A 396 -1.48 -10.65 -15.66
C PRO A 396 -2.84 -10.04 -16.02
N ASN A 397 -3.21 -10.12 -17.31
CA ASN A 397 -4.56 -9.79 -17.74
C ASN A 397 -5.50 -10.92 -17.32
N PHE A 398 -6.28 -10.72 -16.26
CA PHE A 398 -7.24 -11.71 -15.79
C PHE A 398 -8.41 -11.84 -16.76
N THR A 399 -8.58 -13.03 -17.36
CA THR A 399 -9.70 -13.32 -18.26
C THR A 399 -11.01 -13.59 -17.53
N SER A 400 -10.93 -13.95 -16.23
CA SER A 400 -12.09 -14.23 -15.39
C SER A 400 -11.86 -13.74 -13.96
N ALA A 401 -12.93 -13.38 -13.26
CA ALA A 401 -12.88 -13.03 -11.85
C ALA A 401 -12.28 -14.18 -11.00
N ALA A 402 -12.56 -15.44 -11.34
CA ALA A 402 -12.01 -16.60 -10.63
C ALA A 402 -10.48 -16.68 -10.73
N SER A 403 -9.92 -16.38 -11.90
CA SER A 403 -8.46 -16.36 -12.09
C SER A 403 -7.79 -15.26 -11.26
N ARG A 404 -8.45 -14.09 -11.12
CA ARG A 404 -8.00 -12.98 -10.28
C ARG A 404 -8.03 -13.35 -8.80
N ASP A 405 -9.17 -13.85 -8.31
CA ASP A 405 -9.30 -14.29 -6.91
C ASP A 405 -8.23 -15.32 -6.59
N GLN A 406 -8.08 -16.36 -7.42
CA GLN A 406 -7.07 -17.40 -7.24
C GLN A 406 -5.65 -16.84 -7.24
N TYR A 407 -5.34 -15.90 -8.13
CA TYR A 407 -4.03 -15.24 -8.16
C TYR A 407 -3.73 -14.55 -6.83
N ILE A 408 -4.67 -13.74 -6.33
CA ILE A 408 -4.51 -13.04 -5.04
C ILE A 408 -4.47 -14.00 -3.85
N GLN A 409 -5.25 -15.09 -3.89
CA GLN A 409 -5.16 -16.15 -2.88
C GLN A 409 -3.74 -16.73 -2.81
N VAL A 410 -3.19 -17.13 -3.96
CA VAL A 410 -1.87 -17.74 -4.04
C VAL A 410 -0.78 -16.73 -3.68
N LEU A 411 -0.89 -15.49 -4.16
CA LEU A 411 0.03 -14.40 -3.85
C LEU A 411 0.10 -14.16 -2.34
N TYR A 412 -1.05 -14.00 -1.68
CA TYR A 412 -1.11 -13.75 -0.25
C TYR A 412 -0.62 -14.93 0.59
N HIS A 413 -1.03 -16.15 0.23
CA HIS A 413 -0.65 -17.36 0.98
C HIS A 413 0.85 -17.64 0.95
N ASP A 414 1.48 -17.47 -0.22
CA ASP A 414 2.92 -17.66 -0.36
C ASP A 414 3.70 -16.59 0.43
N ALA A 415 3.25 -15.33 0.43
CA ALA A 415 3.82 -14.26 1.25
C ALA A 415 3.66 -14.51 2.76
N LEU A 416 2.49 -14.98 3.22
CA LEU A 416 2.29 -15.37 4.62
C LEU A 416 3.23 -16.49 5.06
N LYS A 417 3.46 -17.50 4.20
CA LYS A 417 4.40 -18.58 4.52
C LYS A 417 5.84 -18.13 4.63
N LEU A 418 6.24 -17.13 3.83
CA LEU A 418 7.54 -16.46 3.96
C LEU A 418 7.61 -15.73 5.31
N TYR A 419 6.58 -14.95 5.65
CA TYR A 419 6.48 -14.23 6.92
C TYR A 419 6.56 -15.15 8.15
N GLU A 420 5.88 -16.30 8.12
CA GLU A 420 5.97 -17.32 9.19
C GLU A 420 7.39 -17.87 9.37
N LYS A 421 8.23 -17.81 8.33
CA LYS A 421 9.61 -18.33 8.32
C LYS A 421 10.67 -17.26 8.49
N ARG A 422 10.28 -15.99 8.65
CA ARG A 422 11.19 -14.83 8.68
C ARG A 422 12.32 -14.90 9.72
N ASN A 423 12.09 -15.62 10.82
CA ASN A 423 13.07 -15.77 11.90
C ASN A 423 14.08 -16.92 11.67
N ASN A 424 13.94 -17.69 10.58
CA ASN A 424 14.83 -18.79 10.25
C ASN A 424 15.32 -18.66 8.81
N ASP A 425 16.55 -18.15 8.68
CA ASP A 425 17.17 -17.82 7.39
C ASP A 425 17.25 -19.04 6.44
N LEU A 426 17.54 -20.23 6.97
CA LEU A 426 17.60 -21.45 6.15
C LEU A 426 16.21 -21.81 5.59
N LYS A 427 15.17 -21.78 6.43
CA LYS A 427 13.79 -22.06 5.99
C LYS A 427 13.29 -21.01 4.99
N LEU A 428 13.70 -19.76 5.17
CA LEU A 428 13.34 -18.66 4.28
C LEU A 428 13.97 -18.85 2.90
N PHE A 429 15.26 -19.18 2.86
CA PHE A 429 16.00 -19.51 1.64
C PHE A 429 15.43 -20.75 0.93
N GLU A 430 15.16 -21.83 1.65
CA GLU A 430 14.55 -23.05 1.10
C GLU A 430 13.18 -22.77 0.47
N TYR A 431 12.36 -21.96 1.13
CA TYR A 431 11.05 -21.58 0.60
C TYR A 431 11.17 -20.65 -0.61
N GLY A 432 12.10 -19.69 -0.59
CA GLY A 432 12.42 -18.85 -1.74
C GLY A 432 12.84 -19.67 -2.96
N ASN A 433 13.67 -20.71 -2.78
CA ASN A 433 14.02 -21.66 -3.84
C ASN A 433 12.81 -22.45 -4.35
N LYS A 434 11.87 -22.81 -3.47
CA LYS A 434 10.62 -23.47 -3.87
C LYS A 434 9.74 -22.54 -4.71
N LEU A 435 9.62 -21.26 -4.33
CA LEU A 435 8.88 -20.26 -5.12
C LEU A 435 9.54 -20.03 -6.48
N ASN A 436 10.87 -19.96 -6.51
CA ASN A 436 11.63 -19.87 -7.76
C ASN A 436 11.33 -21.04 -8.70
N LYS A 437 11.34 -22.28 -8.21
CA LYS A 437 10.99 -23.45 -9.04
C LYS A 437 9.53 -23.42 -9.52
N LYS A 438 8.63 -22.85 -8.71
CA LYS A 438 7.20 -22.72 -9.03
C LYS A 438 6.95 -21.69 -10.13
N TYR A 439 7.56 -20.51 -10.03
CA TYR A 439 7.32 -19.39 -10.96
C TYR A 439 8.29 -19.36 -12.15
N ASN A 440 9.51 -19.89 -12.00
CA ASN A 440 10.56 -19.90 -13.02
C ASN A 440 11.12 -21.32 -13.27
N PRO A 441 10.30 -22.31 -13.67
CA PRO A 441 10.75 -23.70 -13.81
C PRO A 441 11.82 -23.91 -14.89
N GLY A 442 11.89 -23.03 -15.89
CA GLY A 442 12.87 -23.10 -16.98
C GLY A 442 14.23 -22.46 -16.68
N LEU A 443 14.35 -21.71 -15.58
CA LEU A 443 15.55 -20.93 -15.28
C LEU A 443 16.60 -21.81 -14.57
N LYS A 444 17.64 -22.24 -15.30
CA LYS A 444 18.80 -22.95 -14.74
C LYS A 444 19.96 -21.98 -14.54
N ILE A 445 20.17 -21.54 -13.31
CA ILE A 445 21.31 -20.70 -12.94
C ILE A 445 22.49 -21.62 -12.63
N SER A 446 23.49 -21.67 -13.53
CA SER A 446 24.78 -22.32 -13.26
C SER A 446 25.73 -21.30 -12.66
N LEU A 447 26.02 -21.42 -11.36
CA LEU A 447 27.10 -20.63 -10.74
C LEU A 447 28.43 -21.23 -11.16
N GLY A 448 29.03 -20.69 -12.21
CA GLY A 448 30.41 -21.02 -12.57
C GLY A 448 31.35 -20.44 -11.51
N TYR A 449 31.85 -21.29 -10.61
CA TYR A 449 33.04 -20.94 -9.83
C TYR A 449 34.22 -20.86 -10.81
N ARG A 450 34.51 -19.66 -11.31
CA ARG A 450 35.78 -19.40 -11.98
C ARG A 450 36.88 -19.46 -10.92
N ASN A 451 37.52 -20.63 -10.79
CA ASN A 451 38.84 -20.69 -10.17
C ASN A 451 39.76 -19.74 -10.94
N SER A 452 40.44 -18.85 -10.23
CA SER A 452 41.38 -17.87 -10.79
C SER A 452 42.68 -18.51 -11.32
N SER A 453 42.63 -19.73 -11.84
CA SER A 453 43.79 -20.45 -12.40
C SER A 453 43.85 -20.42 -13.93
N ASP A 454 42.75 -20.08 -14.60
CA ASP A 454 42.67 -20.22 -16.06
C ASP A 454 42.65 -18.84 -16.72
N PHE A 455 43.78 -18.14 -16.59
CA PHE A 455 44.20 -17.08 -17.51
C PHE A 455 45.30 -17.64 -18.41
N SER A 456 44.91 -18.54 -19.31
CA SER A 456 45.69 -18.80 -20.51
C SER A 456 44.74 -19.14 -21.64
N GLU A 457 44.92 -18.41 -22.74
CA GLU A 457 44.23 -18.55 -24.03
C GLU A 457 42.87 -17.83 -24.14
N CYS A 458 42.96 -16.51 -24.13
CA CYS A 458 42.16 -15.70 -25.03
C CYS A 458 42.53 -16.06 -26.48
N ASN A 459 41.67 -16.81 -27.17
CA ASN A 459 41.55 -16.70 -28.62
C ASN A 459 40.15 -17.15 -29.11
N SER A 460 39.53 -16.23 -29.84
CA SER A 460 38.42 -16.44 -30.78
C SER A 460 37.03 -16.72 -30.22
N ALA A 461 36.28 -15.63 -30.01
CA ALA A 461 34.84 -15.63 -30.18
C ALA A 461 34.51 -15.88 -31.67
N ARG A 462 33.94 -17.04 -31.97
CA ARG A 462 33.15 -17.25 -33.19
C ARG A 462 31.89 -18.01 -32.82
N SER A 463 30.77 -17.31 -33.01
CA SER A 463 29.42 -17.85 -33.00
C SER A 463 29.25 -18.87 -34.11
N SER A 464 28.84 -20.08 -33.78
CA SER A 464 28.23 -21.00 -34.74
C SER A 464 27.06 -21.71 -34.06
N VAL A 465 25.87 -21.27 -34.46
CA VAL A 465 24.61 -21.99 -34.33
C VAL A 465 24.72 -23.21 -35.22
N ASP A 466 24.46 -24.41 -34.71
CA ASP A 466 24.13 -25.56 -35.55
C ASP A 466 23.09 -26.48 -34.90
N SER A 467 22.18 -26.93 -35.74
CA SER A 467 20.99 -27.71 -35.44
C SER A 467 21.16 -29.17 -35.86
N LEU A 468 20.37 -30.04 -35.21
CA LEU A 468 19.89 -31.37 -35.63
C LEU A 468 20.89 -32.55 -35.73
N GLY A 469 20.53 -33.66 -35.07
CA GLY A 469 20.59 -34.99 -35.69
C GLY A 469 21.39 -36.10 -34.98
N SER A 470 20.64 -36.98 -34.30
CA SER A 470 20.72 -38.45 -34.40
C SER A 470 21.98 -39.26 -33.99
N THR A 471 21.72 -40.16 -33.05
CA THR A 471 22.13 -41.59 -32.96
C THR A 471 23.54 -42.04 -32.52
N LYS A 472 23.47 -42.81 -31.42
CA LYS A 472 24.05 -44.14 -31.13
C LYS A 472 25.42 -44.29 -30.46
N GLU A 473 25.35 -45.17 -29.47
CA GLU A 473 26.36 -45.78 -28.59
C GLU A 473 27.49 -46.48 -29.35
N HIS A 474 28.72 -46.46 -28.79
CA HIS A 474 29.41 -47.69 -28.38
C HIS A 474 30.67 -47.42 -27.54
N THR A 475 30.87 -48.34 -26.62
CA THR A 475 31.92 -48.51 -25.60
C THR A 475 33.26 -48.95 -26.17
N SER A 476 34.38 -48.48 -25.60
CA SER A 476 35.57 -49.31 -25.37
C SER A 476 36.49 -48.73 -24.28
N ASN A 477 36.90 -49.62 -23.38
CA ASN A 477 37.89 -49.41 -22.31
C ASN A 477 39.29 -49.16 -22.87
N LEU A 478 40.11 -48.40 -22.15
CA LEU A 478 41.56 -48.59 -22.04
C LEU A 478 42.05 -48.01 -20.71
N GLU A 479 42.76 -48.85 -19.97
CA GLU A 479 43.42 -48.58 -18.70
C GLU A 479 44.64 -47.68 -18.92
N ASP A 480 44.84 -46.65 -18.09
CA ASP A 480 46.19 -46.13 -17.85
C ASP A 480 46.35 -45.55 -16.44
N ALA A 481 47.50 -45.85 -15.83
CA ALA A 481 47.78 -45.68 -14.42
C ALA A 481 48.06 -44.21 -14.04
N SER A 482 47.28 -43.64 -13.11
CA SER A 482 47.52 -42.29 -12.58
C SER A 482 48.58 -42.28 -11.47
N PRO A 483 49.55 -41.35 -11.47
CA PRO A 483 50.46 -41.18 -10.33
C PRO A 483 49.74 -40.49 -9.15
N ARG A 484 50.07 -40.94 -7.92
CA ARG A 484 49.50 -40.45 -6.65
C ARG A 484 49.57 -38.93 -6.51
N ASN A 485 48.46 -38.34 -6.09
CA ASN A 485 48.19 -36.91 -6.01
C ASN A 485 48.81 -36.26 -4.75
N ASP A 486 50.14 -36.15 -4.71
CA ASP A 486 50.92 -35.52 -3.63
C ASP A 486 50.55 -34.04 -3.37
N ARG A 487 49.98 -33.37 -4.37
CA ARG A 487 49.56 -31.95 -4.26
C ARG A 487 48.27 -31.79 -3.48
N ALA A 488 47.33 -32.73 -3.62
CA ALA A 488 46.08 -32.73 -2.86
C ALA A 488 46.31 -33.01 -1.36
N GLU A 489 47.25 -33.90 -1.02
CA GLU A 489 47.64 -34.13 0.38
C GLU A 489 48.36 -32.92 0.98
N LYS A 490 49.25 -32.26 0.24
CA LYS A 490 49.87 -30.99 0.69
C LYS A 490 48.83 -29.89 0.94
N MET A 491 47.84 -29.74 0.06
CA MET A 491 46.77 -28.75 0.26
C MET A 491 45.84 -29.11 1.43
N ARG A 492 45.55 -30.40 1.66
CA ARG A 492 44.79 -30.85 2.84
C ARG A 492 45.55 -30.56 4.13
N PHE A 493 46.86 -30.77 4.13
CA PHE A 493 47.73 -30.48 5.28
C PHE A 493 47.81 -28.98 5.57
N GLU A 494 47.95 -28.13 4.54
CA GLU A 494 47.92 -26.67 4.72
C GLU A 494 46.56 -26.16 5.19
N LYS A 495 45.45 -26.69 4.66
CA LYS A 495 44.10 -26.36 5.11
C LYS A 495 43.91 -26.70 6.59
N MET A 496 44.34 -27.89 7.01
CA MET A 496 44.30 -28.31 8.43
C MET A 496 45.14 -27.39 9.33
N ARG A 497 46.32 -26.96 8.86
CA ARG A 497 47.19 -26.01 9.58
C ARG A 497 46.57 -24.63 9.71
N LEU A 498 45.85 -24.16 8.68
CA LEU A 498 45.15 -22.88 8.70
C LEU A 498 43.95 -22.91 9.66
N GLU A 499 43.17 -23.99 9.65
CA GLU A 499 42.05 -24.19 10.57
C GLU A 499 42.51 -24.24 12.04
N MET A 500 43.65 -24.88 12.32
CA MET A 500 44.26 -24.89 13.65
C MET A 500 44.68 -23.48 14.12
N ARG A 501 45.21 -22.65 13.22
CA ARG A 501 45.56 -21.25 13.52
C ARG A 501 44.31 -20.39 13.77
N LEU A 502 43.26 -20.57 12.97
CA LEU A 502 42.00 -19.87 13.14
C LEU A 502 41.30 -20.27 14.45
N LYS A 503 41.30 -21.55 14.81
CA LYS A 503 40.78 -22.02 16.11
C LYS A 503 41.60 -21.47 17.28
N LYS A 504 42.92 -21.38 17.16
CA LYS A 504 43.78 -20.78 18.20
C LYS A 504 43.53 -19.28 18.36
N LYS A 505 43.32 -18.55 17.25
CA LYS A 505 43.00 -17.11 17.24
C LYS A 505 41.57 -16.85 17.76
N ALA A 506 40.61 -17.69 17.41
CA ALA A 506 39.24 -17.61 17.95
C ALA A 506 39.23 -17.87 19.47
N LYS A 507 40.00 -18.85 19.96
CA LYS A 507 40.15 -19.09 21.41
C LYS A 507 40.83 -17.92 22.13
N SER A 508 41.81 -17.25 21.53
CA SER A 508 42.44 -16.08 22.16
C SER A 508 41.52 -14.85 22.19
N MET A 509 40.60 -14.72 21.24
CA MET A 509 39.60 -13.63 21.22
C MET A 509 38.44 -13.86 22.20
N ILE A 510 38.26 -15.08 22.72
CA ILE A 510 37.24 -15.41 23.74
C ILE A 510 37.81 -15.28 25.17
N GLN A 511 39.12 -15.12 25.32
CA GLN A 511 39.80 -14.97 26.62
C GLN A 511 40.31 -13.54 26.89
N GLN A 512 39.91 -12.56 26.09
CA GLN A 512 39.99 -11.12 26.36
C GLN A 512 38.58 -10.58 26.51
#